data_AF-A0A150U1C0-F1
#
_entry.id   AF-A0A150U1C0-F1
#
_cell.length_a   1.000
_cell.length_b   1.000
_cell.length_c   1.000
_cell.angle_alpha   90.00
_cell.angle_beta   90.00
_cell.angle_gamma   90.00
#
_symmetry.space_group_name_H-M   'P 1'
#
loop_
_entity.id
_entity.type
_entity.pdbx_description
1 polymer ?
#
loop_
_entity_poly.entity_id
_entity_poly.type
_entity_poly.pdbx_seq_one_letter_code
_entity_poly.pdbx_strand_id
1 'polypeptide(L)'
;MNDKARTIGYWISTGLLGFGVASGGVADLAGSPQVLEGMAHLGYPAYLATILGVWKVLGAVALLAPRFPRLKEWAYAGIVFDLTGAAASHAAVGDAAGQVMTPLVLVAVAAASWALRPEGRRLAGAPSREAEARVGEPALAT
;
A
#
# COMPACT_ATOMS: atom_id res chain seq x y z
N MET A 1 10.24 10.75 18.19
CA MET A 1 10.23 11.59 16.97
C MET A 1 9.11 12.62 17.12
N ASN A 2 9.38 13.88 16.81
CA ASN A 2 8.38 14.97 16.82
C ASN A 2 7.20 14.65 15.87
N ASP A 3 5.97 14.97 16.26
CA ASP A 3 4.75 14.75 15.46
C ASP A 3 4.77 15.41 14.07
N LYS A 4 5.37 16.60 13.96
CA LYS A 4 5.61 17.27 12.68
C LYS A 4 6.58 16.48 11.80
N ALA A 5 7.69 15.98 12.37
CA ALA A 5 8.66 15.17 11.63
C ALA A 5 8.03 13.86 11.15
N ARG A 6 7.18 13.23 11.98
CA ARG A 6 6.40 12.04 11.59
C ARG A 6 5.47 12.33 10.42
N THR A 7 4.75 13.46 10.48
CA THR A 7 3.80 13.88 9.46
C THR A 7 4.50 14.20 8.14
N ILE A 8 5.64 14.88 8.19
CA ILE A 8 6.47 15.17 7.01
C ILE A 8 6.96 13.86 6.39
N GLY A 9 7.54 12.96 7.19
CA GLY A 9 8.00 11.65 6.69
C GLY A 9 6.87 10.82 6.10
N TYR A 10 5.68 10.85 6.70
CA TYR A 10 4.48 10.24 6.15
C TYR A 10 4.13 10.80 4.78
N TRP A 11 4.05 12.13 4.61
CA TRP A 11 3.66 12.70 3.33
C TRP A 11 4.72 12.53 2.23
N ILE A 12 6.02 12.53 2.59
CA ILE A 12 7.09 12.22 1.64
C ILE A 12 6.95 10.77 1.15
N SER A 13 6.90 9.80 2.06
CA SER A 13 6.80 8.38 1.71
C SER A 13 5.49 8.05 0.99
N THR A 14 4.37 8.62 1.43
CA THR A 14 3.05 8.42 0.81
C THR A 14 2.96 9.10 -0.55
N GLY A 15 3.54 10.28 -0.72
CA GLY A 15 3.60 10.97 -2.00
C GLY A 15 4.43 10.19 -3.02
N LEU A 16 5.61 9.71 -2.62
CA LEU A 16 6.47 8.88 -3.46
C LEU A 16 5.78 7.57 -3.85
N LEU A 17 5.20 6.86 -2.87
CA LEU A 17 4.48 5.61 -3.11
C LEU A 17 3.26 5.83 -4.00
N GLY A 18 2.44 6.83 -3.68
CA GLY A 18 1.25 7.17 -4.44
C GLY A 18 1.58 7.54 -5.88
N PHE A 19 2.64 8.32 -6.11
CA PHE A 19 3.12 8.65 -7.45
C PHE A 19 3.63 7.42 -8.21
N GLY A 20 4.44 6.58 -7.58
CA GLY A 20 4.99 5.37 -8.23
C GLY A 20 3.89 4.38 -8.62
N VAL A 21 2.95 4.11 -7.70
CA VAL A 21 1.82 3.21 -7.95
C VAL A 21 0.86 3.80 -8.98
N ALA A 22 0.54 5.10 -8.91
CA ALA A 22 -0.34 5.74 -9.88
C ALA A 22 0.26 5.79 -11.28
N SER A 23 1.54 6.19 -11.41
CA SER A 23 2.20 6.27 -12.72
C SER A 23 2.38 4.90 -13.35
N GLY A 24 2.76 3.89 -12.57
CA GLY A 24 2.78 2.49 -13.02
C GLY A 24 1.39 1.99 -13.45
N GLY A 25 0.36 2.28 -12.66
CA GLY A 25 -1.01 1.90 -13.00
C GLY A 25 -1.56 2.57 -14.26
N VAL A 26 -1.22 3.84 -14.49
CA VAL A 26 -1.56 4.53 -15.74
C VAL A 26 -0.81 3.94 -16.93
N ALA A 27 0.48 3.61 -16.77
CA ALA A 27 1.25 2.94 -17.82
C ALA A 27 0.67 1.56 -18.16
N ASP A 28 0.22 0.81 -17.15
CA ASP A 28 -0.46 -0.48 -17.31
C ASP A 28 -1.77 -0.34 -18.09
N LEU A 29 -2.59 0.67 -17.77
CA LEU A 29 -3.84 0.96 -18.48
C LEU A 29 -3.63 1.47 -19.90
N ALA A 30 -2.57 2.25 -20.12
CA ALA A 30 -2.19 2.73 -21.43
C ALA A 30 -1.65 1.62 -22.34
N GLY A 31 -1.32 0.45 -21.78
CA GLY A 31 -0.73 -0.66 -22.51
C GLY A 31 0.58 -0.25 -23.17
N SER A 32 1.44 0.50 -22.46
CA SER A 32 2.69 0.95 -23.04
C SER A 32 3.53 -0.24 -23.53
N PRO A 33 4.33 -0.10 -24.61
CA PRO A 33 5.15 -1.19 -25.12
C PRO A 33 6.02 -1.83 -24.04
N GLN A 34 6.61 -1.01 -23.16
CA GLN A 34 7.44 -1.49 -22.05
C GLN A 34 6.65 -2.36 -21.06
N VAL A 35 5.40 -2.02 -20.76
CA VAL A 35 4.56 -2.85 -19.88
C VAL A 35 4.19 -4.16 -20.57
N LEU A 36 3.76 -4.11 -21.84
CA LEU A 36 3.34 -5.32 -22.55
C LEU A 36 4.51 -6.28 -22.79
N GLU A 37 5.69 -5.75 -23.11
CA GLU A 37 6.94 -6.52 -23.17
C GLU A 37 7.30 -7.12 -21.81
N GLY A 38 7.18 -6.35 -20.72
CA GLY A 38 7.40 -6.84 -19.36
C GLY A 38 6.42 -7.96 -18.97
N MET A 39 5.13 -7.82 -19.28
CA MET A 39 4.13 -8.87 -19.06
C MET A 39 4.48 -10.14 -19.85
N ALA A 40 4.82 -9.99 -21.15
CA ALA A 40 5.19 -11.12 -21.98
C ALA A 40 6.45 -11.83 -21.48
N HIS A 41 7.47 -11.06 -21.06
CA HIS A 41 8.70 -11.58 -20.46
C HIS A 41 8.44 -12.41 -19.20
N LEU A 42 7.52 -11.94 -18.35
CA LEU A 42 7.09 -12.65 -17.14
C LEU A 42 6.11 -13.81 -17.42
N GLY A 43 5.72 -14.03 -18.68
CA GLY A 43 4.76 -15.07 -19.08
C GLY A 43 3.30 -14.73 -18.75
N TYR A 44 3.00 -13.45 -18.49
CA TYR A 44 1.65 -12.98 -18.18
C TYR A 44 0.87 -12.52 -19.41
N PRO A 45 -0.45 -12.78 -19.44
CA PRO A 45 -1.29 -12.28 -20.51
C PRO A 45 -1.51 -10.76 -20.38
N ALA A 46 -1.62 -10.05 -21.50
CA ALA A 46 -1.73 -8.59 -21.54
C ALA A 46 -2.90 -8.02 -20.71
N TYR A 47 -4.02 -8.73 -20.59
CA TYR A 47 -5.16 -8.27 -19.80
C TYR A 47 -4.81 -8.12 -18.30
N LEU A 48 -3.80 -8.84 -17.81
CA LEU A 48 -3.35 -8.71 -16.42
C LEU A 48 -2.83 -7.30 -16.14
N ALA A 49 -2.15 -6.67 -17.10
CA ALA A 49 -1.77 -5.27 -17.00
C ALA A 49 -2.99 -4.38 -16.82
N THR A 50 -4.04 -4.55 -17.62
CA THR A 50 -5.27 -3.76 -17.46
C THR A 50 -5.88 -3.92 -16.06
N ILE A 51 -5.96 -5.15 -15.54
CA ILE A 51 -6.48 -5.42 -14.19
C ILE A 51 -5.61 -4.74 -13.13
N LEU A 52 -4.29 -4.95 -13.15
CA LEU A 52 -3.37 -4.35 -12.20
C LEU A 52 -3.39 -2.82 -12.31
N GLY A 53 -3.49 -2.27 -13.51
CA GLY A 53 -3.57 -0.84 -13.76
C GLY A 53 -4.78 -0.19 -13.10
N VAL A 54 -5.98 -0.79 -13.26
CA VAL A 54 -7.19 -0.33 -12.55
C VAL A 54 -6.96 -0.34 -11.05
N TRP A 55 -6.47 -1.45 -10.50
CA TRP A 55 -6.28 -1.59 -9.05
C TRP A 55 -5.20 -0.66 -8.48
N LYS A 56 -4.10 -0.44 -9.20
CA LYS A 56 -3.04 0.49 -8.82
C LYS A 56 -3.55 1.93 -8.76
N VAL A 57 -4.31 2.38 -9.76
CA VAL A 57 -4.90 3.72 -9.76
C VAL A 57 -5.88 3.89 -8.60
N LEU A 58 -6.78 2.92 -8.39
CA LEU A 58 -7.72 2.95 -7.26
C LEU A 58 -7.00 2.92 -5.90
N GLY A 59 -5.95 2.10 -5.78
CA GLY A 59 -5.10 2.02 -4.59
C GLY A 59 -4.40 3.34 -4.28
N ALA A 60 -3.84 4.01 -5.29
CA ALA A 60 -3.21 5.32 -5.14
C ALA A 60 -4.20 6.41 -4.71
N VAL A 61 -5.41 6.43 -5.30
CA VAL A 61 -6.49 7.34 -4.89
C VAL A 61 -6.87 7.08 -3.44
N ALA A 62 -7.08 5.83 -3.04
CA ALA A 62 -7.41 5.45 -1.67
C ALA A 62 -6.31 5.85 -0.67
N LEU A 63 -5.05 5.70 -1.06
CA LEU A 63 -3.89 6.05 -0.26
C LEU A 63 -3.85 7.56 0.03
N LEU A 64 -4.03 8.39 -1.00
CA LEU A 64 -3.95 9.86 -0.90
C LEU A 64 -5.19 10.51 -0.28
N ALA A 65 -6.39 9.96 -0.52
CA ALA A 65 -7.65 10.51 -0.04
C ALA A 65 -7.62 10.85 1.47
N PRO A 66 -8.21 11.96 1.95
CA PRO A 66 -8.14 12.36 3.36
C PRO A 66 -8.87 11.40 4.32
N ARG A 67 -9.84 10.61 3.82
CA ARG A 67 -10.77 9.79 4.61
C ARG A 67 -10.57 8.29 4.33
N PHE A 68 -11.40 7.44 4.91
CA PHE A 68 -11.49 5.98 4.68
C PHE A 68 -10.31 5.15 5.22
N PRO A 69 -10.09 5.10 6.55
CA PRO A 69 -8.98 4.33 7.13
C PRO A 69 -9.01 2.84 6.78
N ARG A 70 -10.19 2.21 6.69
CA ARG A 70 -10.30 0.81 6.26
C ARG A 70 -9.80 0.59 4.84
N LEU A 71 -10.21 1.45 3.91
CA LEU A 71 -9.80 1.34 2.51
C LEU A 71 -8.30 1.57 2.35
N LYS A 72 -7.67 2.37 3.22
CA LYS A 72 -6.21 2.53 3.26
C LYS A 72 -5.50 1.23 3.60
N GLU A 73 -5.97 0.52 4.62
CA GLU A 73 -5.36 -0.77 4.99
C GLU A 73 -5.46 -1.77 3.82
N TRP A 74 -6.58 -1.76 3.09
CA TRP A 74 -6.74 -2.57 1.88
C TRP A 74 -5.78 -2.13 0.76
N ALA A 75 -5.62 -0.82 0.55
CA ALA A 75 -4.69 -0.28 -0.44
C ALA A 75 -3.24 -0.66 -0.10
N TYR A 76 -2.81 -0.53 1.16
CA TYR A 76 -1.48 -0.95 1.59
C TYR A 76 -1.27 -2.45 1.39
N ALA A 77 -2.23 -3.29 1.76
CA ALA A 77 -2.14 -4.73 1.56
C ALA A 77 -2.01 -5.09 0.07
N GLY A 78 -2.88 -4.51 -0.78
CA GLY A 78 -2.84 -4.72 -2.23
C GLY A 78 -1.51 -4.28 -2.86
N ILE A 79 -0.98 -3.12 -2.48
CA ILE A 79 0.33 -2.64 -2.93
C ILE A 79 1.45 -3.60 -2.52
N VAL A 80 1.42 -4.11 -1.28
CA VAL A 80 2.43 -5.08 -0.83
C VAL A 80 2.33 -6.37 -1.63
N PHE A 81 1.13 -6.90 -1.88
CA PHE A 81 0.96 -8.12 -2.67
C PHE A 81 1.39 -7.95 -4.13
N ASP A 82 1.04 -6.83 -4.76
CA ASP A 82 1.47 -6.52 -6.13
C ASP A 82 2.99 -6.43 -6.24
N LEU A 83 3.64 -5.63 -5.37
CA LEU A 83 5.08 -5.43 -5.43
C LEU A 83 5.88 -6.69 -5.04
N THR A 84 5.47 -7.41 -4.00
CA THR A 84 6.14 -8.69 -3.65
C THR A 84 5.88 -9.77 -4.69
N GLY A 85 4.70 -9.79 -5.30
CA GLY A 85 4.39 -10.62 -6.46
C GLY A 85 5.32 -10.33 -7.63
N ALA A 86 5.46 -9.06 -8.02
CA ALA A 86 6.38 -8.64 -9.07
C ALA A 86 7.83 -9.06 -8.78
N ALA A 87 8.31 -8.86 -7.55
CA ALA A 87 9.65 -9.31 -7.13
C ALA A 87 9.82 -10.83 -7.28
N ALA A 88 8.82 -11.60 -6.85
CA ALA A 88 8.81 -13.05 -6.97
C ALA A 88 8.77 -13.51 -8.44
N SER A 89 8.00 -12.84 -9.30
CA SER A 89 7.92 -13.13 -10.73
C SER A 89 9.27 -12.92 -11.42
N HIS A 90 9.92 -11.77 -11.17
CA HIS A 90 11.27 -11.49 -11.70
C HIS A 90 12.30 -12.52 -11.20
N ALA A 91 12.24 -12.89 -9.92
CA ALA A 91 13.12 -13.93 -9.38
C ALA A 91 12.86 -15.31 -10.03
N ALA A 92 11.60 -15.66 -10.30
CA ALA A 92 11.20 -16.93 -10.88
C ALA A 92 11.66 -17.10 -12.34
N VAL A 93 11.70 -16.01 -13.12
CA VAL A 93 12.22 -16.03 -14.50
C VAL A 93 13.74 -15.82 -14.58
N GLY A 94 14.41 -15.65 -13.44
CA GLY A 94 15.87 -15.52 -13.37
C GLY A 94 16.40 -14.14 -13.77
N ASP A 95 15.59 -13.08 -13.62
CA ASP A 95 16.05 -11.72 -13.89
C ASP A 95 17.16 -11.28 -12.94
N ALA A 96 17.91 -10.26 -13.37
CA ALA A 96 18.97 -9.70 -12.55
C ALA A 96 18.42 -9.10 -11.24
N ALA A 97 19.30 -9.04 -10.23
CA ALA A 97 18.92 -8.59 -8.90
C ALA A 97 18.26 -7.19 -8.88
N GLY A 98 18.58 -6.32 -9.85
CA GLY A 98 17.94 -5.01 -9.97
C GLY A 98 16.43 -5.10 -10.10
N GLN A 99 15.92 -5.92 -11.02
CA GLN A 99 14.49 -6.11 -11.28
C GLN A 99 13.75 -6.70 -10.07
N VAL A 100 14.42 -7.55 -9.28
CA VAL A 100 13.86 -8.11 -8.04
C VAL A 100 13.87 -7.05 -6.93
N MET A 101 14.94 -6.27 -6.80
CA MET A 101 15.12 -5.32 -5.71
C MET A 101 14.29 -4.05 -5.86
N THR A 102 14.06 -3.56 -7.08
CA THR A 102 13.25 -2.37 -7.34
C THR A 102 11.86 -2.41 -6.67
N PRO A 103 11.02 -3.44 -6.89
CA PRO A 103 9.73 -3.52 -6.20
C PRO A 103 9.85 -3.69 -4.68
N LEU A 104 10.89 -4.39 -4.19
CA LEU A 104 11.13 -4.54 -2.75
C LEU A 104 11.49 -3.22 -2.05
N VAL A 105 12.22 -2.33 -2.73
CA VAL A 105 12.46 -0.96 -2.24
C VAL A 105 11.13 -0.21 -2.10
N LEU A 106 10.21 -0.34 -3.06
CA LEU A 106 8.88 0.27 -2.95
C LEU A 106 8.04 -0.35 -1.81
N VAL A 107 8.19 -1.65 -1.52
CA VAL A 107 7.59 -2.27 -0.33
C VAL A 107 8.12 -1.62 0.95
N ALA A 108 9.43 -1.35 1.03
CA ALA A 108 10.02 -0.66 2.19
C ALA A 108 9.46 0.78 2.33
N VAL A 109 9.28 1.49 1.22
CA VAL A 109 8.61 2.81 1.21
C VAL A 109 7.15 2.70 1.67
N ALA A 110 6.44 1.65 1.24
CA ALA A 110 5.06 1.40 1.67
C ALA A 110 4.98 1.11 3.17
N ALA A 111 5.89 0.29 3.70
CA ALA A 111 5.98 0.01 5.13
C ALA A 111 6.30 1.28 5.94
N ALA A 112 7.20 2.13 5.44
CA ALA A 112 7.52 3.42 6.05
C ALA A 112 6.30 4.35 6.08
N SER A 113 5.62 4.51 4.94
CA SER A 113 4.36 5.27 4.83
C SER A 113 3.31 4.75 5.82
N TRP A 114 3.11 3.44 5.87
CA TRP A 114 2.17 2.81 6.78
C TRP A 114 2.52 3.06 8.26
N ALA A 115 3.78 2.91 8.66
CA ALA A 115 4.23 3.09 10.04
C ALA A 115 4.17 4.56 10.51
N LEU A 116 4.38 5.49 9.59
CA LEU A 116 4.38 6.94 9.86
C LEU A 116 2.97 7.56 9.84
N ARG A 117 1.93 6.82 9.42
CA ARG A 117 0.58 7.36 9.25
C ARG A 117 0.01 8.02 10.51
N PRO A 118 -0.53 9.26 10.42
CA PRO A 118 -1.19 9.95 11.53
C PRO A 118 -2.40 9.20 12.07
N GLU A 119 -2.79 9.48 13.32
CA GLU A 119 -3.88 8.79 14.02
C GLU A 119 -5.22 8.87 13.28
N GLY A 120 -5.57 10.04 12.73
CA GLY A 120 -6.80 10.22 11.94
C GLY A 120 -6.87 9.40 10.65
N ARG A 121 -5.79 8.72 10.26
CA ARG A 121 -5.73 7.81 9.10
C ARG A 121 -5.59 6.35 9.50
N ARG A 122 -5.63 6.04 10.80
CA ARG A 122 -5.64 4.69 11.34
C ARG A 122 -7.09 4.25 11.56
N LEU A 123 -7.31 2.94 11.47
CA LEU A 123 -8.54 2.37 12.00
C LEU A 123 -8.58 2.64 13.51
N ALA A 124 -9.71 3.17 14.00
CA ALA A 124 -9.94 3.24 15.43
C ALA A 124 -9.84 1.82 16.00
N GLY A 125 -9.05 1.65 17.06
CA GLY A 125 -9.02 0.39 17.80
C GLY A 125 -10.41 0.11 18.36
N ALA A 126 -10.79 -1.17 18.45
CA ALA A 126 -11.94 -1.55 19.26
C ALA A 126 -11.76 -0.98 20.69
N PRO A 127 -12.85 -0.57 21.37
CA PRO A 127 -12.76 -0.15 22.77
C PRO A 127 -11.97 -1.21 23.55
N SER A 128 -10.97 -0.79 24.32
CA SER A 128 -10.24 -1.72 25.17
C SER A 128 -11.24 -2.39 26.12
N ARG A 129 -11.15 -3.71 26.32
CA ARG A 129 -12.01 -4.46 27.25
C ARG A 129 -12.02 -3.87 28.67
N GLU A 130 -10.99 -3.09 29.03
CA GLU A 130 -10.91 -2.31 30.26
C GLU A 130 -11.99 -1.21 30.35
N ALA A 131 -12.40 -0.61 29.22
CA ALA A 131 -13.49 0.36 29.18
C ALA A 131 -14.87 -0.30 29.37
N GLU A 132 -15.07 -1.52 28.85
CA GLU A 132 -16.28 -2.32 29.11
C GLU A 132 -16.33 -2.79 30.58
N ALA A 133 -15.20 -3.19 31.15
CA ALA A 133 -15.12 -3.62 32.55
C ALA A 133 -15.44 -2.50 33.55
N ARG A 134 -15.06 -1.25 33.25
CA ARG A 134 -15.37 -0.09 34.10
C ARG A 134 -16.83 0.38 34.03
N VAL A 135 -17.55 0.04 32.97
CA VAL A 135 -18.98 0.34 32.84
C VAL A 135 -19.83 -0.77 33.49
N GLY A 136 -19.24 -1.96 33.68
CA GLY A 136 -19.90 -3.14 34.24
C GLY A 136 -19.87 -3.31 35.76
N GLU A 137 -19.23 -2.41 36.53
CA GLU A 137 -19.38 -2.38 38.00
C GLU A 137 -20.52 -1.43 38.39
N PRO A 138 -21.77 -1.92 38.58
CA PRO A 138 -22.76 -1.13 39.28
C PRO A 138 -22.29 -0.93 40.71
N ALA A 139 -22.44 0.29 41.20
CA ALA A 139 -22.18 0.69 42.58
C ALA A 139 -22.93 -0.23 43.58
N LEU A 140 -22.29 -1.33 43.99
CA LEU A 140 -22.72 -2.20 45.08
C LEU A 140 -21.67 -2.13 46.18
N ALA A 141 -21.55 -0.95 46.77
CA ALA A 141 -20.90 -0.75 48.06
C ALA A 141 -21.57 0.44 48.76
N THR A 142 -22.75 0.17 49.31
CA THR A 142 -23.37 0.94 50.40
C THR A 142 -23.59 0.02 51.57
#